data_AF-S6GDW0-F1
#
_entry.id   AF-S6GDW0-F1
#
_cell.length_a   1.000
_cell.length_b   1.000
_cell.length_c   1.000
_cell.angle_alpha   90.00
_cell.angle_beta   90.00
_cell.angle_gamma   90.00
#
_symmetry.space_group_name_H-M   'P 1'
#
loop_
_entity.id
_entity.type
_entity.pdbx_description
1 polymer ?
#
loop_
_entity_poly.entity_id
_entity_poly.type
_entity_poly.pdbx_seq_one_letter_code
_entity_poly.pdbx_strand_id
1 'polypeptide(L)'
;MFTQAENEAQESWYFYQQSAAIIIRSQLDIDALFKHLRKFTRIYNPQTDTWLQYHFYAPYWIEDMLHCMTPGQLSKFWGKAIDHIIALKPLKKSVSVISCKAQLNKEKPSKIELTERMSNALEQCKTERFIQEIITWISQNEQIHPDLNTENLVDIMTEQASLLRELNINSQVAITKLLSAVYRTNLVVTQWGDEIKQFLLDAEMSQDMKADQVVIALNHYIKSSGEL
;
A
#
# COMPACT_ATOMS: atom_id res chain seq x y z
N MET A 1 -4.88 -7.90 1.48
CA MET A 1 -5.02 -9.20 0.80
C MET A 1 -3.94 -10.11 1.36
N PHE A 2 -4.31 -11.06 2.23
CA PHE A 2 -3.41 -12.12 2.69
C PHE A 2 -3.58 -13.28 1.73
N THR A 3 -2.55 -13.63 0.97
CA THR A 3 -2.58 -14.84 0.13
C THR A 3 -2.40 -16.04 1.05
N GLN A 4 -3.48 -16.80 1.20
CA GLN A 4 -3.42 -18.16 1.72
C GLN A 4 -2.72 -19.01 0.65
N ALA A 5 -1.77 -19.86 1.05
CA ALA A 5 -0.99 -20.67 0.12
C ALA A 5 -1.93 -21.63 -0.64
N GLU A 6 -2.08 -21.45 -1.95
CA GLU A 6 -2.92 -22.28 -2.82
C GLU A 6 -2.29 -23.66 -3.15
N ASN A 7 -1.20 -24.05 -2.49
CA ASN A 7 -0.61 -25.38 -2.67
C ASN A 7 0.17 -25.82 -1.43
N GLU A 8 -0.24 -26.94 -0.82
CA GLU A 8 0.46 -27.59 0.31
C GLU A 8 1.89 -28.07 -0.06
N ALA A 9 2.25 -28.08 -1.35
CA ALA A 9 3.57 -28.41 -1.86
C ALA A 9 4.52 -27.21 -2.08
N GLN A 10 4.05 -25.97 -1.89
CA GLN A 10 4.91 -24.79 -1.99
C GLN A 10 5.45 -24.42 -0.61
N GLU A 11 6.64 -24.91 -0.30
CA GLU A 11 7.37 -24.50 0.90
C GLU A 11 7.51 -22.97 0.94
N SER A 12 7.29 -22.37 2.12
CA SER A 12 7.18 -20.92 2.32
C SER A 12 8.39 -20.10 1.83
N TRP A 13 9.53 -20.75 1.57
CA TRP A 13 10.73 -20.11 1.01
C TRP A 13 10.56 -19.68 -0.45
N TYR A 14 9.66 -20.29 -1.23
CA TYR A 14 9.44 -19.96 -2.64
C TYR A 14 8.86 -18.55 -2.84
N PHE A 15 8.24 -17.98 -1.80
CA PHE A 15 7.74 -16.60 -1.77
C PHE A 15 8.81 -15.56 -1.40
N TYR A 16 9.99 -15.99 -0.93
CA TYR A 16 11.11 -15.08 -0.76
C TYR A 16 11.67 -14.79 -2.14
N GLN A 17 11.39 -13.57 -2.62
CA GLN A 17 11.93 -13.08 -3.89
C GLN A 17 13.44 -13.36 -3.92
N GLN A 18 13.90 -14.01 -4.99
CA GLN A 18 15.34 -14.24 -5.19
C GLN A 18 16.06 -12.89 -5.06
N SER A 19 17.03 -12.81 -4.15
CA SER A 19 17.83 -11.61 -3.84
C SER A 19 17.15 -10.48 -3.04
N ALA A 20 15.94 -10.67 -2.49
CA ALA A 20 15.41 -9.75 -1.49
C ALA A 20 16.24 -9.82 -0.19
N ALA A 21 16.66 -8.67 0.33
CA ALA A 21 17.48 -8.62 1.53
C ALA A 21 17.25 -7.35 2.34
N ILE A 22 17.41 -7.48 3.66
CA ILE A 22 17.62 -6.37 4.58
C ILE A 22 19.10 -6.37 4.97
N ILE A 23 19.81 -5.31 4.64
CA ILE A 23 21.19 -5.09 5.07
C ILE A 23 21.16 -4.04 6.18
N ILE A 24 21.77 -4.35 7.32
CA ILE A 24 21.81 -3.47 8.49
C ILE A 24 23.24 -3.03 8.72
N ARG A 25 23.48 -1.72 8.69
CA ARG A 25 24.75 -1.14 9.14
C ARG A 25 24.62 -0.83 10.63
N SER A 26 25.43 -1.48 11.44
CA SER A 26 25.41 -1.30 12.90
C SER A 26 26.83 -1.31 13.47
N GLN A 27 27.00 -0.60 14.58
CA GLN A 27 28.19 -0.66 15.43
C GLN A 27 28.15 -1.81 16.44
N LEU A 28 27.03 -2.57 16.50
CA LEU A 28 26.90 -3.76 17.33
C LEU A 28 27.54 -4.97 16.65
N ASP A 29 28.08 -5.89 17.46
CA ASP A 29 28.37 -7.23 16.99
C ASP A 29 27.08 -8.00 16.62
N ILE A 30 27.25 -9.12 15.92
CA ILE A 30 26.13 -9.90 15.38
C ILE A 30 25.21 -10.46 16.48
N ASP A 31 25.76 -10.85 17.64
CA ASP A 31 25.00 -11.43 18.74
C ASP A 31 24.14 -10.36 19.44
N ALA A 32 24.72 -9.19 19.69
CA ALA A 32 24.04 -8.05 20.26
C ALA A 32 22.96 -7.53 19.31
N LEU A 33 23.26 -7.45 18.01
CA LEU A 33 22.29 -7.06 16.98
C LEU A 33 21.15 -8.07 16.89
N PHE A 34 21.44 -9.37 16.88
CA PHE A 34 20.42 -10.42 16.85
C PHE A 34 19.50 -10.36 18.08
N LYS A 35 20.08 -10.23 19.29
CA LYS A 35 19.32 -10.08 20.54
C LYS A 35 18.44 -8.81 20.52
N HIS A 36 18.93 -7.74 19.93
CA HIS A 36 18.18 -6.50 19.76
C HIS A 36 16.98 -6.70 18.84
N LEU A 37 17.22 -7.22 17.63
CA LEU A 37 16.18 -7.39 16.61
C LEU A 37 15.12 -8.44 16.98
N ARG A 38 15.50 -9.49 17.73
CA ARG A 38 14.57 -10.55 18.18
C ARG A 38 13.37 -9.98 18.93
N LYS A 39 13.53 -8.86 19.63
CA LYS A 39 12.44 -8.19 20.39
C LYS A 39 11.31 -7.67 19.51
N PHE A 40 11.57 -7.50 18.21
CA PHE A 40 10.59 -6.98 17.25
C PHE A 40 9.92 -8.09 16.44
N THR A 41 10.25 -9.35 16.67
CA THR A 41 9.62 -10.50 15.98
C THR A 41 8.19 -10.78 16.45
N ARG A 42 7.76 -10.18 17.57
CA ARG A 42 6.41 -10.29 18.10
C ARG A 42 5.94 -8.91 18.52
N ILE A 43 4.83 -8.46 17.93
CA ILE A 43 4.21 -7.18 18.26
C ILE A 43 2.84 -7.47 18.87
N TYR A 44 2.58 -6.84 20.02
CA TYR A 44 1.29 -6.96 20.69
C TYR A 44 0.26 -6.07 20.02
N ASN A 45 -0.94 -6.60 19.78
CA ASN A 45 -2.10 -5.88 19.30
C ASN A 45 -3.09 -5.68 20.46
N PRO A 46 -3.17 -4.46 21.04
CA PRO A 46 -4.08 -4.18 22.14
C PRO A 46 -5.56 -4.20 21.75
N GLN A 47 -5.91 -4.05 20.47
CA GLN A 47 -7.31 -4.06 20.03
C GLN A 47 -7.94 -5.46 20.05
N THR A 48 -7.13 -6.46 19.73
CA THR A 48 -7.58 -7.86 19.63
C THR A 48 -7.07 -8.72 20.79
N ASP A 49 -6.24 -8.15 21.68
CA ASP A 49 -5.53 -8.87 22.73
C ASP A 49 -4.72 -10.07 22.20
N THR A 50 -4.06 -9.89 21.06
CA THR A 50 -3.27 -10.94 20.40
C THR A 50 -1.82 -10.54 20.18
N TRP A 51 -0.97 -11.54 20.00
CA TRP A 51 0.41 -11.37 19.57
C TRP A 51 0.55 -11.71 18.10
N LEU A 52 1.01 -10.75 17.30
CA LEU A 52 1.29 -10.95 15.89
C LEU A 52 2.77 -11.28 15.72
N GLN A 53 3.04 -12.31 14.92
CA GLN A 53 4.41 -12.61 14.50
C GLN A 53 4.81 -11.65 13.39
N TYR A 54 5.95 -11.01 13.57
CA TYR A 54 6.38 -9.88 12.78
C TYR A 54 7.68 -10.20 12.04
N HIS A 55 7.63 -10.06 10.72
CA HIS A 55 8.74 -10.37 9.82
C HIS A 55 9.46 -9.08 9.42
N PHE A 56 10.23 -8.50 10.36
CA PHE A 56 11.02 -7.29 10.09
C PHE A 56 12.03 -7.48 8.95
N TYR A 57 12.39 -8.73 8.63
CA TYR A 57 13.31 -9.09 7.57
C TYR A 57 12.69 -9.06 6.17
N ALA A 58 11.40 -8.74 6.03
CA ALA A 58 10.72 -8.61 4.74
C ALA A 58 10.93 -7.19 4.15
N PRO A 59 11.65 -7.04 3.01
CA PRO A 59 12.00 -5.72 2.47
C PRO A 59 10.81 -4.84 2.06
N TYR A 60 9.71 -5.44 1.63
CA TYR A 60 8.55 -4.69 1.13
C TYR A 60 7.76 -3.96 2.24
N TRP A 61 8.00 -4.30 3.51
CA TRP A 61 7.18 -3.86 4.63
C TRP A 61 7.94 -3.03 5.68
N ILE A 62 9.26 -3.19 5.78
CA ILE A 62 10.07 -2.45 6.77
C ILE A 62 9.93 -0.93 6.62
N GLU A 63 9.77 -0.45 5.40
CA GLU A 63 9.58 0.98 5.10
C GLU A 63 8.31 1.53 5.73
N ASP A 64 7.17 0.86 5.50
CA ASP A 64 5.87 1.29 6.03
C ASP A 64 5.87 1.22 7.55
N MET A 65 6.40 0.14 8.10
CA MET A 65 6.48 -0.02 9.55
C MET A 65 7.25 1.14 10.18
N LEU A 66 8.44 1.45 9.65
CA LEU A 66 9.26 2.54 10.18
C LEU A 66 8.57 3.90 9.98
N HIS A 67 7.89 4.11 8.85
CA HIS A 67 7.15 5.33 8.58
C HIS A 67 6.01 5.55 9.59
N CYS A 68 5.32 4.48 10.00
CA CYS A 68 4.17 4.58 10.90
C CYS A 68 4.56 4.65 12.39
N MET A 69 5.83 4.42 12.76
CA MET A 69 6.27 4.46 14.16
C MET A 69 6.35 5.89 14.72
N THR A 70 6.06 6.03 16.02
CA THR A 70 6.33 7.29 16.74
C THR A 70 7.84 7.49 16.96
N PRO A 71 8.30 8.71 17.28
CA PRO A 71 9.70 8.96 17.61
C PRO A 71 10.23 8.06 18.75
N GLY A 72 9.44 7.80 19.79
CA GLY A 72 9.83 6.88 20.87
C GLY A 72 9.93 5.41 20.43
N GLN A 73 9.06 4.98 19.50
CA GLN A 73 9.11 3.63 18.92
C GLN A 73 10.31 3.47 17.99
N LEU A 74 10.59 4.47 17.16
CA LEU A 74 11.78 4.55 16.34
C LEU A 74 13.04 4.53 17.20
N SER A 75 13.12 5.34 18.26
CA SER A 75 14.24 5.36 19.20
C SER A 75 14.48 3.97 19.81
N LYS A 76 13.41 3.23 20.15
CA LYS A 76 13.53 1.83 20.60
C LYS A 76 14.03 0.88 19.51
N PHE A 77 13.55 1.04 18.27
CA PHE A 77 13.90 0.19 17.14
C PHE A 77 15.35 0.40 16.67
N TRP A 78 15.77 1.65 16.44
CA TRP A 78 17.14 1.97 16.03
C TRP A 78 18.15 1.70 17.15
N GLY A 79 17.74 1.88 18.40
CA GLY A 79 18.66 1.87 19.52
C GLY A 79 19.74 2.94 19.34
N LYS A 80 20.92 2.73 19.93
CA LYS A 80 22.05 3.68 19.84
C LYS A 80 23.06 3.36 18.75
N ALA A 81 22.86 2.27 18.00
CA ALA A 81 23.94 1.64 17.26
C ALA A 81 23.55 1.10 15.88
N ILE A 82 22.28 1.19 15.47
CA ILE A 82 21.90 0.94 14.08
C ILE A 82 21.97 2.29 13.34
N ASP A 83 22.79 2.36 12.31
CA ASP A 83 22.99 3.57 11.52
C ASP A 83 22.03 3.60 10.33
N HIS A 84 21.98 2.48 9.59
CA HIS A 84 21.26 2.37 8.33
C HIS A 84 20.57 1.01 8.20
N ILE A 85 19.42 1.04 7.55
CA ILE A 85 18.72 -0.14 7.03
C ILE A 85 18.61 0.04 5.53
N ILE A 86 19.05 -0.96 4.79
CA ILE A 86 18.98 -0.99 3.34
C ILE A 86 18.07 -2.15 2.95
N ALA A 87 16.95 -1.82 2.30
CA ALA A 87 15.98 -2.79 1.82
C ALA A 87 16.14 -2.98 0.31
N LEU A 88 16.54 -4.19 -0.11
CA LEU A 88 16.65 -4.59 -1.50
C LEU A 88 15.31 -5.19 -1.97
N LYS A 89 14.68 -4.57 -2.97
CA LYS A 89 13.36 -4.93 -3.49
C LYS A 89 13.46 -5.32 -4.98
N PRO A 90 13.88 -6.56 -5.30
CA PRO A 90 14.19 -6.96 -6.67
C PRO A 90 12.99 -6.91 -7.61
N LEU A 91 11.78 -7.31 -7.18
CA LEU A 91 10.58 -7.21 -8.03
C LEU A 91 10.23 -5.76 -8.39
N LYS A 92 10.47 -4.82 -7.47
CA LYS A 92 10.26 -3.38 -7.70
C LYS A 92 11.49 -2.71 -8.32
N LYS A 93 12.55 -3.46 -8.66
CA LYS A 93 13.84 -2.96 -9.16
C LYS A 93 14.34 -1.71 -8.40
N SER A 94 14.18 -1.71 -7.08
CA SER A 94 14.45 -0.56 -6.23
C SER A 94 15.20 -0.92 -4.96
N VAL A 95 15.85 0.09 -4.39
CA VAL A 95 16.58 0.01 -3.13
C VAL A 95 16.14 1.17 -2.25
N SER A 96 15.79 0.90 -1.00
CA SER A 96 15.52 1.93 0.00
C SER A 96 16.65 1.98 1.00
N VAL A 97 17.27 3.14 1.16
CA VAL A 97 18.28 3.42 2.18
C VAL A 97 17.64 4.29 3.25
N ILE A 98 17.48 3.72 4.43
CA ILE A 98 16.78 4.34 5.55
C ILE A 98 17.80 4.63 6.63
N SER A 99 17.89 5.90 7.05
CA SER A 99 18.83 6.36 8.07
C SER A 99 18.09 6.92 9.28
N CYS A 100 18.66 6.71 10.47
CA CYS A 100 18.16 7.32 11.68
C CYS A 100 18.51 8.82 11.74
N LYS A 101 17.54 9.70 12.00
CA LYS A 101 17.82 11.12 12.25
C LYS A 101 18.50 11.27 13.62
N ALA A 102 19.57 12.07 13.69
CA ALA A 102 20.32 12.33 14.93
C ALA A 102 19.44 12.83 16.11
N GLN A 103 18.30 13.45 15.81
CA GLN A 103 17.33 13.94 16.79
C GLN A 103 16.67 12.82 17.61
N LEU A 104 16.59 11.59 17.08
CA LEU A 104 16.01 10.43 17.78
C LEU A 104 16.77 10.05 19.06
N ASN A 105 18.04 10.44 19.18
CA ASN A 105 18.84 10.20 20.38
C ASN A 105 18.31 10.90 21.64
N LYS A 106 17.45 11.91 21.47
CA LYS A 106 16.81 12.65 22.58
C LYS A 106 15.46 12.05 22.99
N GLU A 107 14.90 11.18 22.17
CA GLU A 107 13.57 10.60 22.38
C GLU A 107 13.63 9.43 23.35
N LYS A 108 12.71 9.41 24.33
CA LYS A 108 12.60 8.30 25.28
C LYS A 108 12.04 7.07 24.55
N PRO A 109 12.74 5.91 24.60
CA PRO A 109 12.23 4.68 23.99
C PRO A 109 10.86 4.29 24.55
N SER A 110 9.93 3.94 23.66
CA SER A 110 8.56 3.52 24.02
C SER A 110 8.21 2.15 23.44
N LYS A 111 7.16 1.51 23.95
CA LYS A 111 6.76 0.16 23.51
C LYS A 111 6.25 0.20 22.06
N ILE A 112 6.61 -0.84 21.29
CA ILE A 112 6.10 -1.04 19.94
C ILE A 112 4.90 -1.98 20.06
N GLU A 113 3.75 -1.47 19.65
CA GLU A 113 2.45 -2.14 19.69
C GLU A 113 1.70 -1.74 18.43
N LEU A 114 0.85 -2.65 17.93
CA LEU A 114 -0.05 -2.36 16.82
C LEU A 114 -1.27 -1.60 17.34
N THR A 115 -1.04 -0.37 17.80
CA THR A 115 -2.13 0.50 18.25
C THR A 115 -3.04 0.87 17.07
N GLU A 116 -4.24 1.34 17.37
CA GLU A 116 -5.18 1.84 16.34
C GLU A 116 -4.51 2.88 15.42
N ARG A 117 -3.77 3.83 16.00
CA ARG A 117 -2.98 4.81 15.24
C ARG A 117 -2.03 4.14 14.25
N MET A 118 -1.28 3.12 14.70
CA MET A 118 -0.32 2.43 13.84
C MET A 118 -1.05 1.63 12.76
N SER A 119 -2.16 0.96 13.11
CA SER A 119 -2.99 0.23 12.13
C SER A 119 -3.54 1.16 11.05
N ASN A 120 -4.12 2.30 11.44
CA ASN A 120 -4.66 3.27 10.51
C ASN A 120 -3.58 3.86 9.61
N ALA A 121 -2.41 4.20 10.17
CA ALA A 121 -1.28 4.69 9.39
C ALA A 121 -0.77 3.63 8.38
N LEU A 122 -0.72 2.36 8.78
CA LEU A 122 -0.31 1.27 7.90
C LEU A 122 -1.32 1.05 6.75
N GLU A 123 -2.61 1.12 7.03
CA GLU A 123 -3.64 1.05 5.99
C GLU A 123 -3.61 2.26 5.05
N GLN A 124 -3.28 3.45 5.56
CA GLN A 124 -3.05 4.63 4.77
C GLN A 124 -1.84 4.44 3.83
N CYS A 125 -0.68 4.01 4.34
CA CYS A 125 0.50 3.75 3.51
C CYS A 125 0.26 2.67 2.44
N LYS A 126 -0.57 1.66 2.73
CA LYS A 126 -1.00 0.67 1.71
C LYS A 126 -1.85 1.33 0.63
N THR A 127 -2.84 2.13 1.03
CA THR A 127 -3.74 2.82 0.11
C THR A 127 -2.98 3.81 -0.77
N GLU A 128 -2.12 4.65 -0.20
CA GLU A 128 -1.31 5.61 -0.95
C GLU A 128 -0.42 4.92 -2.00
N ARG A 129 0.28 3.85 -1.63
CA ARG A 129 1.10 3.10 -2.61
C ARG A 129 0.25 2.48 -3.71
N PHE A 130 -0.90 1.94 -3.36
CA PHE A 130 -1.83 1.39 -4.35
C PHE A 130 -2.30 2.47 -5.33
N ILE A 131 -2.66 3.66 -4.85
CA ILE A 131 -3.02 4.80 -5.70
C ILE A 131 -1.84 5.25 -6.57
N GLN A 132 -0.63 5.31 -6.02
CA GLN A 132 0.57 5.66 -6.79
C GLN A 132 0.88 4.65 -7.89
N GLU A 133 0.70 3.35 -7.63
CA GLU A 133 0.84 2.29 -8.63
C GLU A 133 -0.19 2.46 -9.77
N ILE A 134 -1.44 2.81 -9.44
CA ILE A 134 -2.48 3.12 -10.43
C ILE A 134 -2.12 4.37 -11.24
N ILE A 135 -1.75 5.47 -10.59
CA ILE A 135 -1.39 6.72 -11.28
C ILE A 135 -0.18 6.52 -12.21
N THR A 136 0.81 5.74 -11.77
CA THR A 136 1.96 5.38 -12.59
C THR A 136 1.53 4.56 -13.80
N TRP A 137 0.66 3.56 -13.60
CA TRP A 137 0.13 2.75 -14.69
C TRP A 137 -0.68 3.61 -15.69
N ILE A 138 -1.58 4.46 -15.21
CA ILE A 138 -2.38 5.38 -16.03
C ILE A 138 -1.45 6.28 -16.86
N SER A 139 -0.49 6.94 -16.21
CA SER A 139 0.48 7.81 -16.89
C SER A 139 1.31 7.11 -17.97
N GLN A 140 1.51 5.79 -17.85
CA GLN A 140 2.28 4.98 -18.80
C GLN A 140 1.43 4.41 -19.96
N ASN A 141 0.13 4.19 -19.75
CA ASN A 141 -0.71 3.44 -20.68
C ASN A 141 -1.82 4.29 -21.32
N GLU A 142 -2.16 5.43 -20.74
CA GLU A 142 -3.22 6.31 -21.21
C GLU A 142 -2.62 7.64 -21.71
N GLN A 143 -3.21 8.22 -22.76
CA GLN A 143 -2.84 9.57 -23.19
C GLN A 143 -3.29 10.59 -22.14
N ILE A 144 -2.42 11.55 -21.82
CA ILE A 144 -2.67 12.58 -20.81
C ILE A 144 -3.93 13.38 -21.20
N HIS A 145 -4.94 13.38 -20.33
CA HIS A 145 -6.10 14.27 -20.50
C HIS A 145 -5.68 15.71 -20.16
N PRO A 146 -5.93 16.71 -21.03
CA PRO A 146 -5.45 18.09 -20.83
C PRO A 146 -5.97 18.76 -19.55
N ASP A 147 -7.20 18.40 -19.13
CA ASP A 147 -7.94 19.13 -18.10
C ASP A 147 -7.75 18.60 -16.66
N LEU A 148 -7.15 17.43 -16.47
CA LEU A 148 -6.82 16.94 -15.14
C LEU A 148 -5.48 17.53 -14.71
N ASN A 149 -5.51 18.63 -13.96
CA ASN A 149 -4.31 19.20 -13.35
C ASN A 149 -3.61 18.13 -12.50
N THR A 150 -2.39 17.78 -12.90
CA THR A 150 -1.55 16.75 -12.27
C THR A 150 -1.27 17.02 -10.79
N GLU A 151 -1.40 18.27 -10.35
CA GLU A 151 -1.09 18.68 -8.96
C GLU A 151 -1.99 18.05 -7.90
N ASN A 152 -3.25 17.70 -8.22
CA ASN A 152 -4.20 17.11 -7.26
C ASN A 152 -4.62 15.67 -7.60
N LEU A 153 -3.94 15.01 -8.55
CA LEU A 153 -4.35 13.70 -9.06
C LEU A 153 -4.38 12.62 -7.97
N VAL A 154 -3.45 12.67 -7.02
CA VAL A 154 -3.38 11.70 -5.91
C VAL A 154 -4.62 11.81 -5.01
N ASP A 155 -5.01 13.02 -4.65
CA ASP A 155 -6.15 13.26 -3.76
C ASP A 155 -7.45 12.86 -4.45
N ILE A 156 -7.63 13.26 -5.71
CA ILE A 156 -8.79 12.87 -6.53
C ILE A 156 -8.88 11.35 -6.61
N MET A 157 -7.81 10.65 -7.01
CA MET A 157 -7.83 9.19 -7.17
C MET A 157 -8.05 8.47 -5.84
N THR A 158 -7.57 9.03 -4.73
CA THR A 158 -7.81 8.49 -3.38
C THR A 158 -9.28 8.61 -2.99
N GLU A 159 -9.91 9.76 -3.24
CA GLU A 159 -11.34 9.97 -3.03
C GLU A 159 -12.18 9.00 -3.88
N GLN A 160 -11.87 8.90 -5.17
CA GLN A 160 -12.61 8.02 -6.07
C GLN A 160 -12.45 6.54 -5.69
N ALA A 161 -11.26 6.11 -5.27
CA ALA A 161 -11.05 4.75 -4.79
C ALA A 161 -11.87 4.46 -3.52
N SER A 162 -12.05 5.45 -2.65
CA SER A 162 -12.85 5.32 -1.43
C SER A 162 -14.33 5.16 -1.77
N LEU A 163 -14.85 5.98 -2.69
CA LEU A 163 -16.22 5.86 -3.21
C LEU A 163 -16.48 4.50 -3.88
N LEU A 164 -15.52 3.98 -4.65
CA LEU A 164 -15.63 2.65 -5.24
C LEU A 164 -15.70 1.54 -4.18
N ARG A 165 -14.93 1.66 -3.08
CA ARG A 165 -14.99 0.73 -1.95
C ARG A 165 -16.33 0.79 -1.22
N GLU A 166 -16.94 1.97 -1.11
CA GLU A 166 -18.30 2.12 -0.58
C GLU A 166 -19.35 1.43 -1.47
N LEU A 167 -19.10 1.37 -2.79
CA LEU A 167 -19.86 0.55 -3.75
C LEU A 167 -19.46 -0.94 -3.74
N ASN A 168 -18.79 -1.39 -2.68
CA ASN A 168 -18.32 -2.76 -2.48
C ASN A 168 -17.31 -3.26 -3.54
N ILE A 169 -16.66 -2.35 -4.28
CA ILE A 169 -15.59 -2.70 -5.22
C ILE A 169 -14.26 -2.75 -4.47
N ASN A 170 -13.75 -3.96 -4.29
CA ASN A 170 -12.55 -4.27 -3.49
C ASN A 170 -11.43 -4.92 -4.31
N SER A 171 -11.73 -5.40 -5.52
CA SER A 171 -10.74 -5.94 -6.44
C SER A 171 -9.80 -4.83 -6.91
N GLN A 172 -8.50 -5.04 -6.71
CA GLN A 172 -7.46 -4.14 -7.19
C GLN A 172 -7.57 -3.93 -8.71
N VAL A 173 -7.82 -4.99 -9.49
CA VAL A 173 -7.95 -4.91 -10.95
C VAL A 173 -9.18 -4.07 -11.34
N ALA A 174 -10.33 -4.31 -10.68
CA ALA A 174 -11.55 -3.54 -10.93
C ALA A 174 -11.36 -2.04 -10.60
N ILE A 175 -10.78 -1.73 -9.44
CA ILE A 175 -10.50 -0.34 -9.04
C ILE A 175 -9.55 0.32 -10.05
N THR A 176 -8.48 -0.35 -10.46
CA THR A 176 -7.56 0.21 -11.49
C THR A 176 -8.29 0.53 -12.79
N LYS A 177 -9.11 -0.39 -13.31
CA LYS A 177 -9.88 -0.18 -14.54
C LYS A 177 -10.84 1.02 -14.42
N LEU A 178 -11.56 1.11 -13.30
CA LEU A 178 -12.54 2.16 -13.06
C LEU A 178 -11.87 3.52 -12.84
N LEU A 179 -10.80 3.61 -12.05
CA LEU A 179 -10.04 4.85 -11.89
C LEU A 179 -9.39 5.30 -13.20
N SER A 180 -8.97 4.37 -14.06
CA SER A 180 -8.47 4.69 -15.40
C SER A 180 -9.58 5.25 -16.29
N ALA A 181 -10.81 4.75 -16.17
CA ALA A 181 -11.95 5.38 -16.82
C ALA A 181 -12.23 6.78 -16.25
N VAL A 182 -12.24 6.97 -14.93
CA VAL A 182 -12.39 8.32 -14.36
C VAL A 182 -11.32 9.27 -14.89
N TYR A 183 -10.06 8.84 -14.96
CA TYR A 183 -8.98 9.64 -15.53
C TYR A 183 -9.21 10.01 -16.99
N ARG A 184 -9.59 9.04 -17.83
CA ARG A 184 -9.86 9.28 -19.25
C ARG A 184 -11.06 10.16 -19.51
N THR A 185 -12.10 9.98 -18.70
CA THR A 185 -13.43 10.55 -18.94
C THR A 185 -13.66 11.85 -18.20
N ASN A 186 -12.83 12.15 -17.19
CA ASN A 186 -13.05 13.17 -16.18
C ASN A 186 -14.42 13.05 -15.46
N LEU A 187 -15.11 11.90 -15.59
CA LEU A 187 -16.41 11.65 -14.97
C LEU A 187 -16.20 10.92 -13.64
N VAL A 188 -16.21 11.68 -12.55
CA VAL A 188 -16.02 11.16 -11.19
C VAL A 188 -17.19 10.28 -10.74
N VAL A 189 -16.95 9.37 -9.78
CA VAL A 189 -17.90 8.35 -9.32
C VAL A 189 -19.20 8.97 -8.80
N THR A 190 -19.14 10.17 -8.20
CA THR A 190 -20.33 10.88 -7.72
C THR A 190 -21.28 11.26 -8.86
N GLN A 191 -20.75 11.55 -10.05
CA GLN A 191 -21.50 11.92 -11.25
C GLN A 191 -22.06 10.72 -12.01
N TRP A 192 -21.69 9.49 -11.63
CA TRP A 192 -22.24 8.31 -12.27
C TRP A 192 -23.73 8.18 -11.96
N GLY A 193 -24.52 7.88 -12.99
CA GLY A 193 -25.96 7.65 -12.86
C GLY A 193 -26.27 6.47 -11.95
N ASP A 194 -27.45 6.50 -11.34
CA ASP A 194 -27.89 5.45 -10.39
C ASP A 194 -27.89 4.06 -11.03
N GLU A 195 -28.16 3.96 -12.34
CA GLU A 195 -28.10 2.71 -13.09
C GLU A 195 -26.71 2.04 -13.03
N ILE A 196 -25.63 2.83 -13.16
CA ILE A 196 -24.25 2.32 -13.06
C ILE A 196 -23.95 1.87 -11.63
N LYS A 197 -24.37 2.66 -10.65
CA LYS A 197 -24.15 2.36 -9.23
C LYS A 197 -24.89 1.09 -8.82
N GLN A 198 -26.16 0.93 -9.24
CA GLN A 198 -26.95 -0.28 -8.99
C GLN A 198 -26.37 -1.49 -9.72
N PHE A 199 -25.92 -1.35 -10.97
CA PHE A 199 -25.26 -2.43 -11.69
C PHE A 199 -24.01 -2.95 -10.94
N LEU A 200 -23.19 -2.04 -10.40
CA LEU A 200 -22.01 -2.40 -9.63
C LEU A 200 -22.35 -3.19 -8.35
N LEU A 201 -23.49 -2.89 -7.72
CA LEU A 201 -23.96 -3.58 -6.52
C LEU A 201 -24.59 -4.95 -6.87
N ASP A 202 -25.54 -4.98 -7.80
CA ASP A 202 -26.49 -6.08 -7.92
C ASP A 202 -26.10 -7.15 -8.96
N ALA A 203 -25.20 -6.83 -9.90
CA ALA A 203 -24.88 -7.79 -10.96
C ALA A 203 -24.21 -9.07 -10.40
N GLU A 204 -24.71 -10.24 -10.79
CA GLU A 204 -24.12 -11.54 -10.44
C GLU A 204 -22.91 -11.86 -11.33
N MET A 205 -21.85 -11.07 -11.22
CA MET A 205 -20.59 -11.29 -11.92
C MET A 205 -19.39 -10.80 -11.11
N SER A 206 -18.18 -11.19 -11.52
CA SER A 206 -16.96 -10.76 -10.85
C SER A 206 -16.80 -9.24 -10.94
N GLN A 207 -16.17 -8.63 -9.95
CA GLN A 207 -15.95 -7.18 -9.91
C GLN A 207 -15.16 -6.69 -11.14
N ASP A 208 -14.24 -7.51 -11.64
CA ASP A 208 -13.43 -7.19 -12.82
C ASP A 208 -14.29 -7.14 -14.08
N MET A 209 -15.27 -8.05 -14.21
CA MET A 209 -16.23 -8.03 -15.31
C MET A 209 -17.19 -6.84 -15.21
N LYS A 210 -17.67 -6.51 -13.99
CA LYS A 210 -18.48 -5.30 -13.77
C LYS A 210 -17.70 -4.06 -14.20
N ALA A 211 -16.44 -3.96 -13.80
CA ALA A 211 -15.57 -2.86 -14.16
C ALA A 211 -15.42 -2.72 -15.68
N ASP A 212 -15.20 -3.82 -16.41
CA ASP A 212 -15.12 -3.78 -17.88
C ASP A 212 -16.40 -3.22 -18.52
N GLN A 213 -17.57 -3.67 -18.07
CA GLN A 213 -18.85 -3.19 -18.60
C GLN A 213 -19.08 -1.70 -18.31
N VAL A 214 -18.75 -1.25 -17.09
CA VAL A 214 -18.86 0.17 -16.72
C VAL A 214 -17.89 1.03 -17.54
N VAL A 215 -16.65 0.58 -17.73
CA VAL A 215 -15.67 1.29 -18.56
C VAL A 215 -16.18 1.45 -20.00
N ILE A 216 -16.79 0.40 -20.58
CA ILE A 216 -17.39 0.47 -21.92
C ILE A 216 -18.53 1.49 -21.96
N ALA A 217 -19.43 1.46 -20.97
CA ALA A 217 -20.55 2.39 -20.88
C ALA A 217 -20.10 3.85 -20.76
N LEU A 218 -19.12 4.12 -19.89
CA LEU A 218 -18.55 5.46 -19.70
C LEU A 218 -17.89 5.99 -20.97
N ASN A 219 -17.16 5.15 -21.69
CA ASN A 219 -16.52 5.53 -22.96
C ASN A 219 -17.55 5.80 -24.06
N HIS A 220 -18.68 5.08 -24.07
CA HIS A 220 -19.78 5.36 -25.00
C HIS A 220 -20.47 6.69 -24.70
N TYR A 221 -20.66 7.01 -23.42
CA TYR A 221 -21.26 8.26 -22.99
C TYR A 221 -20.51 9.47 -23.59
N ILE A 222 -19.18 9.53 -23.43
CA ILE A 222 -18.38 10.62 -24.01
C ILE A 222 -18.51 10.73 -25.52
N LYS A 223 -18.44 9.59 -26.22
CA LYS A 223 -18.58 9.58 -27.69
C LYS A 223 -19.93 10.12 -28.14
N SER A 224 -20.99 9.92 -27.35
CA SER A 224 -22.33 10.46 -27.63
C SER A 224 -22.52 11.91 -27.19
N SER A 225 -21.80 12.38 -26.17
CA SER A 225 -21.91 13.75 -25.62
C SER A 225 -21.19 14.81 -26.47
N GLY A 226 -20.31 14.41 -27.38
CA GLY A 226 -19.60 15.33 -28.28
C GLY A 226 -18.51 16.19 -27.61
N GLU A 227 -18.12 15.87 -26.38
CA GLU A 227 -16.99 16.51 -25.68
C GLU A 227 -15.69 15.78 -26.04
N LEU A 228 -15.12 16.14 -27.19
CA LEU A 228 -13.71 15.97 -27.57
C LEU A 228 -13.31 17.10 -28.52
#